data_AF-A0A4Z0QAV6-F1
#
_entry.id   AF-A0A4Z0QAV6-F1
#
_cell.length_a   1.000
_cell.length_b   1.000
_cell.length_c   1.000
_cell.angle_alpha   90.00
_cell.angle_beta   90.00
_cell.angle_gamma   90.00
#
_symmetry.space_group_name_H-M   'P 1'
#
loop_
_entity.id
_entity.type
_entity.pdbx_description
1 polymer ?
#
loop_
_entity_poly.entity_id
_entity_poly.type
_entity_poly.pdbx_seq_one_letter_code
_entity_poly.pdbx_strand_id
1 'polypeptide(L)'
;MNEPQEIPGPQDPNAINIELSEAIAEGEYANLAMIAHSSSEFVIDFIRLMPGVPKAKVKARIIVTPEHAKRLLSALADNVERFEQTFGPIKAQNDMPSYPMGFGGTMGEA
;
A
#
# COMPACT_ATOMS: atom_id res chain seq x y z
N MET A 1 45.07 5.14 -26.16
CA MET A 1 43.61 5.33 -26.06
C MET A 1 43.31 5.37 -24.58
N ASN A 2 42.87 6.51 -24.04
CA ASN A 2 42.48 6.62 -22.65
C ASN A 2 40.97 6.42 -22.58
N GLU A 3 40.52 5.44 -21.80
CA GLU A 3 39.10 5.26 -21.50
C GLU A 3 38.61 6.45 -20.63
N PRO A 4 37.40 6.97 -20.87
CA PRO A 4 36.83 7.98 -19.99
C PRO A 4 36.48 7.32 -18.65
N GLN A 5 37.13 7.79 -17.58
CA GLN A 5 36.74 7.42 -16.22
C GLN A 5 35.37 8.02 -15.90
N GLU A 6 34.39 7.17 -15.59
CA GLU A 6 33.10 7.61 -15.06
C GLU A 6 33.32 8.28 -13.70
N ILE A 7 32.95 9.56 -13.62
CA ILE A 7 32.99 10.32 -12.37
C ILE A 7 31.75 9.87 -11.58
N PRO A 8 31.87 9.25 -10.40
CA PRO A 8 30.70 8.92 -9.60
C PRO A 8 30.06 10.24 -9.17
N GLY A 9 28.81 10.47 -9.55
CA GLY A 9 28.02 11.60 -9.07
C GLY A 9 27.93 11.59 -7.54
N PRO A 10 27.71 12.76 -6.90
CA PRO A 10 27.63 12.85 -5.45
C PRO A 10 26.55 11.91 -4.92
N GLN A 11 26.96 10.89 -4.17
CA GLN A 11 26.07 10.01 -3.42
C GLN A 11 25.55 10.80 -2.23
N ASP A 12 24.22 11.01 -2.17
CA ASP A 12 23.57 11.77 -1.11
C ASP A 12 23.81 11.04 0.24
N PRO A 13 24.54 11.63 1.20
CA PRO A 13 24.96 10.92 2.41
C PRO A 13 23.81 10.54 3.35
N ASN A 14 22.60 11.03 3.07
CA ASN A 14 21.36 10.67 3.78
C ASN A 14 20.51 9.66 3.00
N ALA A 15 20.98 9.15 1.86
CA ALA A 15 20.30 8.08 1.14
C ALA A 15 20.36 6.81 1.98
N ILE A 16 19.25 6.49 2.64
CA ILE A 16 19.08 5.20 3.31
C ILE A 16 19.08 4.14 2.21
N ASN A 17 20.04 3.20 2.27
CA ASN A 17 20.00 2.03 1.40
C ASN A 17 18.84 1.13 1.85
N ILE A 18 17.79 1.07 1.05
CA ILE A 18 16.64 0.21 1.32
C ILE A 18 16.93 -1.13 0.67
N GLU A 19 17.22 -2.14 1.48
CA GLU A 19 17.36 -3.51 0.99
C GLU A 19 15.99 -4.10 0.64
N LEU A 20 15.85 -4.58 -0.59
CA LEU A 20 14.65 -5.25 -1.08
C LEU A 20 15.03 -6.68 -1.45
N SER A 21 14.58 -7.65 -0.66
CA SER A 21 14.79 -9.07 -0.99
C SER A 21 13.99 -9.46 -2.24
N GLU A 22 14.48 -10.43 -3.00
CA GLU A 22 13.81 -10.91 -4.22
C GLU A 22 12.35 -11.32 -3.93
N ALA A 23 12.12 -12.00 -2.81
CA ALA A 23 10.78 -12.44 -2.41
C ALA A 23 9.81 -11.28 -2.12
N ILE A 24 10.30 -10.15 -1.59
CA ILE A 24 9.45 -8.96 -1.37
C ILE A 24 9.31 -8.15 -2.67
N ALA A 25 10.32 -8.17 -3.54
CA ALA A 25 10.31 -7.48 -4.83
C ALA A 25 9.23 -8.00 -5.79
N GLU A 26 8.86 -9.29 -5.70
CA GLU A 26 7.75 -9.86 -6.47
C GLU A 26 6.40 -9.18 -6.18
N GLY A 27 6.23 -8.65 -4.97
CA GLY A 27 5.00 -8.02 -4.51
C GLY A 27 3.86 -9.02 -4.25
N GLU A 28 2.80 -8.51 -3.62
CA GLU A 28 1.60 -9.30 -3.31
C GLU A 28 0.37 -8.64 -3.92
N TYR A 29 -0.43 -9.42 -4.65
CA TYR A 29 -1.68 -8.92 -5.22
C TYR A 29 -2.79 -8.85 -4.16
N ALA A 30 -3.39 -7.67 -4.03
CA ALA A 30 -4.59 -7.43 -3.22
C ALA A 30 -5.57 -6.53 -3.99
N ASN A 31 -6.87 -6.77 -3.77
CA ASN A 31 -7.96 -6.01 -4.39
C ASN A 31 -8.93 -5.43 -3.34
N LEU A 32 -8.60 -5.58 -2.07
CA LEU A 32 -9.31 -4.97 -0.95
C LEU A 32 -8.27 -4.54 0.09
N ALA A 33 -8.45 -3.36 0.67
CA ALA A 33 -7.73 -2.91 1.85
C ALA A 33 -8.74 -2.65 2.97
N MET A 34 -8.51 -3.23 4.15
CA MET A 34 -9.30 -2.96 5.35
C MET A 34 -8.45 -2.20 6.34
N ILE A 35 -8.96 -1.08 6.85
CA ILE A 35 -8.24 -0.21 7.77
C ILE A 35 -8.99 -0.21 9.10
N ALA A 36 -8.29 -0.60 10.16
CA ALA A 36 -8.71 -0.42 11.54
C ALA A 36 -7.69 0.47 12.25
N HIS A 37 -8.10 1.16 13.31
CA HIS A 37 -7.17 2.00 14.05
C HIS A 37 -7.54 2.11 15.53
N SER A 38 -6.61 2.65 16.28
CA SER A 38 -6.76 3.13 17.65
C SER A 38 -6.02 4.47 17.78
N SER A 39 -5.99 5.05 18.98
CA SER A 39 -5.18 6.24 19.24
C SER A 39 -3.67 6.04 19.04
N SER A 40 -3.18 4.79 19.07
CA SER A 40 -1.75 4.48 18.99
C SER A 40 -1.29 3.97 17.64
N GLU A 41 -2.17 3.29 16.89
CA GLU A 41 -1.79 2.57 15.67
C GLU A 41 -2.93 2.51 14.64
N PHE A 42 -2.54 2.47 13.38
CA PHE A 42 -3.36 2.07 12.24
C PHE A 42 -2.90 0.69 11.77
N VAL A 43 -3.87 -0.21 11.54
CA VAL A 43 -3.66 -1.54 10.97
C VAL A 43 -4.31 -1.58 9.60
N ILE A 44 -3.51 -1.85 8.58
CA ILE A 44 -3.93 -1.93 7.18
C ILE A 44 -3.75 -3.38 6.72
N ASP A 45 -4.87 -4.06 6.47
CA ASP A 45 -4.90 -5.41 5.92
C ASP A 45 -5.15 -5.38 4.43
N PHE A 46 -4.18 -5.86 3.65
CA PHE A 46 -4.32 -6.08 2.22
C PHE A 46 -4.87 -7.49 1.98
N ILE A 47 -6.06 -7.57 1.41
CA ILE A 47 -6.85 -8.79 1.28
C ILE A 47 -7.01 -9.13 -0.20
N ARG A 48 -6.89 -10.43 -0.50
CA ARG A 48 -7.21 -10.99 -1.82
C ARG A 48 -8.55 -11.71 -1.76
N LEU A 49 -9.52 -11.18 -2.51
CA LEU A 49 -10.80 -11.79 -2.80
C LEU A 49 -10.78 -12.41 -4.19
N MET A 50 -11.15 -13.69 -4.29
CA MET A 50 -11.24 -14.42 -5.56
C MET A 50 -12.70 -14.84 -5.80
N PRO A 51 -13.28 -14.63 -7.00
CA PRO A 51 -14.60 -15.13 -7.34
C PRO A 51 -14.70 -16.65 -7.14
N GLY A 52 -15.82 -17.12 -6.58
CA GLY A 52 -16.05 -18.55 -6.33
C GLY A 52 -15.26 -19.15 -5.17
N VAL A 53 -14.44 -18.37 -4.46
CA VAL A 53 -13.74 -18.81 -3.25
C VAL A 53 -14.44 -18.19 -2.03
N PRO A 54 -15.01 -19.00 -1.12
CA PRO A 54 -15.80 -18.50 0.01
C PRO A 54 -14.97 -17.87 1.14
N LYS A 55 -13.65 -17.80 0.99
CA LYS A 55 -12.73 -17.30 2.02
C LYS A 55 -11.81 -16.25 1.44
N ALA A 56 -11.84 -15.06 2.05
CA ALA A 56 -10.83 -14.04 1.87
C ALA A 56 -9.50 -14.49 2.50
N LYS A 57 -8.37 -14.08 1.92
CA LYS A 57 -7.04 -14.26 2.54
C LYS A 57 -6.37 -12.91 2.72
N VAL A 58 -5.92 -12.61 3.94
CA VAL A 58 -5.00 -11.50 4.19
C VAL A 58 -3.65 -11.89 3.60
N LYS A 59 -3.09 -11.01 2.77
CA LYS A 59 -1.83 -11.21 2.05
C LYS A 59 -0.70 -10.42 2.69
N ALA A 60 -0.98 -9.24 3.20
CA ALA A 60 -0.07 -8.46 4.01
C ALA A 60 -0.84 -7.68 5.07
N ARG A 61 -0.18 -7.45 6.22
CA ARG A 61 -0.65 -6.55 7.27
C ARG A 61 0.46 -5.55 7.54
N ILE A 62 0.13 -4.27 7.46
CA ILE A 62 1.04 -3.17 7.78
C ILE A 62 0.47 -2.43 8.98
N ILE A 63 1.29 -2.25 10.02
CA ILE A 63 0.93 -1.49 11.22
C ILE A 63 1.79 -0.24 11.23
N VAL A 64 1.15 0.92 11.34
CA VAL A 64 1.83 2.22 11.33
C VAL A 64 1.29 3.12 12.43
N THR A 65 2.10 4.08 12.88
CA THR A 65 1.62 5.13 13.79
C THR A 65 0.68 6.10 13.04
N PRO A 66 -0.20 6.82 13.75
CA PRO A 66 -1.10 7.80 13.12
C PRO A 66 -0.40 8.86 12.27
N GLU A 67 0.80 9.30 12.69
CA GLU A 67 1.59 10.26 11.92
C GLU A 67 2.04 9.68 10.57
N HIS A 68 2.52 8.44 10.56
CA HIS A 68 2.95 7.77 9.33
C HIS A 68 1.76 7.42 8.43
N ALA A 69 0.61 7.05 9.00
CA ALA A 69 -0.63 6.87 8.24
C ALA A 69 -1.01 8.16 7.49
N LYS A 70 -0.93 9.31 8.16
CA LYS A 70 -1.22 10.61 7.54
C LYS A 70 -0.23 10.95 6.42
N ARG A 71 1.06 10.70 6.63
CA ARG A 71 2.10 10.88 5.59
C ARG A 71 1.86 9.98 4.38
N LEU A 72 1.51 8.72 4.62
CA LEU A 72 1.17 7.75 3.57
C LEU A 72 -0.05 8.21 2.77
N LEU A 73 -1.12 8.66 3.44
CA LEU A 73 -2.32 9.15 2.77
C LEU A 73 -2.01 10.31 1.82
N SER A 74 -1.27 11.32 2.29
CA SER A 74 -0.90 12.47 1.45
C SER A 74 -0.04 12.04 0.26
N ALA A 75 1.00 11.23 0.49
CA ALA A 75 1.85 10.75 -0.59
C ALA A 75 1.08 9.90 -1.62
N LEU A 76 0.17 9.04 -1.16
CA LEU A 76 -0.66 8.21 -2.03
C LEU A 76 -1.62 9.06 -2.86
N ALA A 77 -2.28 10.05 -2.24
CA ALA A 77 -3.19 10.97 -2.93
C ALA A 77 -2.46 11.73 -4.06
N ASP A 78 -1.29 12.30 -3.77
CA ASP A 78 -0.49 13.03 -4.75
C ASP A 78 -0.08 12.13 -5.93
N ASN A 79 0.28 10.87 -5.66
CA ASN A 79 0.66 9.92 -6.71
C ASN A 79 -0.53 9.46 -7.55
N VAL A 80 -1.71 9.26 -6.93
CA VAL A 80 -2.94 8.95 -7.66
C VAL A 80 -3.33 10.11 -8.57
N GLU A 81 -3.26 11.35 -8.09
CA GLU A 81 -3.55 12.52 -8.91
C GLU A 81 -2.64 12.60 -10.14
N ARG A 82 -1.32 12.43 -9.95
CA ARG A 82 -0.35 12.41 -11.06
C ARG A 82 -0.62 11.27 -12.05
N PHE A 83 -1.00 10.11 -11.55
CA PHE A 83 -1.39 8.98 -12.38
C PHE A 83 -2.61 9.34 -13.24
N GLU A 84 -3.66 9.91 -12.64
CA GLU A 84 -4.89 10.29 -13.34
C GLU A 84 -4.66 11.40 -14.37
N GLN A 85 -3.78 12.35 -14.09
CA GLN A 85 -3.36 13.38 -15.06
C GLN A 85 -2.70 12.76 -16.30
N THR A 86 -2.01 11.63 -16.14
CA THR A 86 -1.26 10.96 -17.21
C THR A 86 -2.11 9.94 -17.98
N PHE A 87 -2.91 9.14 -17.27
CA PHE A 87 -3.63 7.99 -17.83
C PHE A 87 -5.15 8.20 -17.90
N GLY A 88 -5.65 9.34 -17.43
CA GLY A 88 -7.06 9.63 -17.29
C GLY A 88 -7.63 9.19 -15.93
N PRO A 89 -8.87 9.59 -15.62
CA PRO A 89 -9.48 9.37 -14.32
C PRO A 89 -9.68 7.87 -14.04
N ILE A 90 -9.37 7.46 -12.82
CA ILE A 90 -9.70 6.14 -12.28
C ILE A 90 -11.22 6.09 -12.13
N LYS A 91 -11.85 5.16 -12.85
CA LYS A 91 -13.29 4.94 -12.72
C LYS A 91 -13.54 4.31 -11.36
N ALA A 92 -14.14 5.07 -10.44
CA ALA A 92 -14.68 4.50 -9.22
C ALA A 92 -15.78 3.48 -9.60
N GLN A 93 -15.48 2.19 -9.46
CA GLN A 93 -16.53 1.18 -9.42
C GLN A 93 -17.27 1.40 -8.10
N ASN A 94 -18.42 2.08 -8.17
CA ASN A 94 -19.36 2.21 -7.04
C ASN A 94 -19.95 0.85 -6.61
N ASP A 95 -19.62 -0.22 -7.33
CA ASP A 95 -19.95 -1.59 -7.00
C ASP A 95 -18.83 -2.21 -6.16
N MET A 96 -18.62 -1.71 -4.93
CA MET A 96 -18.13 -2.61 -3.88
C MET A 96 -19.19 -3.72 -3.82
N PRO A 97 -18.89 -4.98 -4.19
CA PRO A 97 -19.88 -6.03 -4.11
C PRO A 97 -20.33 -6.06 -2.64
N SER A 98 -21.64 -5.98 -2.42
CA SER A 98 -22.22 -6.09 -1.09
C SER A 98 -21.94 -7.52 -0.59
N TYR A 99 -20.73 -7.73 -0.07
CA TYR A 99 -20.35 -8.95 0.58
C TYR A 99 -21.01 -8.92 1.96
N PRO A 100 -21.80 -9.94 2.35
CA PRO A 100 -22.33 -10.03 3.70
C PRO A 100 -21.14 -10.20 4.66
N MET A 101 -20.65 -9.10 5.22
CA MET A 101 -19.60 -9.07 6.23
C MET A 101 -20.21 -9.54 7.56
N GLY A 102 -20.36 -10.85 7.71
CA GLY A 102 -20.62 -11.51 8.99
C GLY A 102 -19.37 -11.54 9.88
N PHE A 103 -18.68 -10.41 10.05
CA PHE A 103 -17.53 -10.29 10.95
C PHE A 103 -18.03 -9.99 12.37
N GLY A 104 -18.46 -11.05 13.05
CA GLY A 104 -18.71 -11.04 14.49
C GLY A 104 -17.39 -11.03 15.26
N GLY A 105 -17.16 -9.95 16.01
CA GLY A 105 -16.05 -9.82 16.96
C GLY A 105 -15.57 -8.39 17.06
N THR A 106 -16.18 -7.64 17.99
CA THR A 106 -15.64 -6.38 18.56
C THR A 106 -14.94 -5.48 17.55
N MET A 107 -15.74 -4.74 16.79
CA MET A 107 -15.30 -3.46 16.24
C MET A 107 -14.94 -2.61 17.47
N GLY A 108 -13.64 -2.62 17.82
CA GLY A 108 -13.09 -1.78 18.89
C GLY A 108 -13.49 -0.34 18.62
N GLU A 109 -14.07 0.28 19.63
CA GLU A 109 -14.64 1.62 19.58
C GLU A 109 -13.60 2.70 19.22
N ALA A 110 -14.13 3.73 18.56
CA ALA A 110 -13.59 5.09 18.33
C ALA A 110 -12.42 5.27 17.37
#